data_AF-A0A8I1RQ26-F1
#
_entry.id   AF-A0A8I1RQ26-F1
#
_cell.length_a   1.000
_cell.length_b   1.000
_cell.length_c   1.000
_cell.angle_alpha   90.00
_cell.angle_beta   90.00
_cell.angle_gamma   90.00
#
_symmetry.space_group_name_H-M   'P 1'
#
loop_
_entity.id
_entity.type
_entity.pdbx_description
1 polymer ?
#
loop_
_entity_poly.entity_id
_entity_poly.type
_entity_poly.pdbx_seq_one_letter_code
_entity_poly.pdbx_strand_id
1 'polypeptide(L)'
;MVPTMQINLRMLLASAVTALLLGGCAQFERNTPQAAVDDDAICRAQGERGSSPYVACMKDRDVAASRGGNERIERAHRNLAEDMLNNRR
;
A
#
# COMPACT_ATOMS: atom_id res chain seq x y z
N MET A 1 40.51 -27.80 5.58
CA MET A 1 39.92 -26.71 4.77
C MET A 1 38.39 -26.70 4.73
N VAL A 2 37.69 -27.73 5.23
CA VAL A 2 36.21 -27.80 5.26
C VAL A 2 35.50 -26.87 6.29
N PRO A 3 36.04 -26.59 7.50
CA PRO A 3 35.25 -25.91 8.54
C PRO A 3 34.98 -24.42 8.22
N THR A 4 35.90 -23.74 7.52
CA THR A 4 35.74 -22.33 7.14
C THR A 4 34.63 -22.13 6.10
N MET A 5 34.46 -23.06 5.17
CA MET A 5 33.43 -22.99 4.13
C MET A 5 32.01 -23.16 4.70
N GLN A 6 31.86 -24.02 5.70
CA GLN A 6 30.59 -24.19 6.43
C GLN A 6 30.21 -22.95 7.26
N ILE A 7 31.20 -22.29 7.88
CA ILE A 7 30.98 -21.06 8.66
C ILE A 7 30.55 -19.91 7.72
N ASN A 8 31.21 -19.77 6.57
CA ASN A 8 30.88 -18.75 5.58
C ASN A 8 29.47 -18.93 5.01
N LEU A 9 29.05 -20.17 4.72
CA LEU A 9 27.70 -20.45 4.23
C LEU A 9 26.61 -20.13 5.26
N ARG A 10 26.85 -20.46 6.54
CA ARG A 10 25.92 -20.13 7.64
C ARG A 10 25.80 -18.62 7.85
N MET A 11 26.91 -17.90 7.76
CA MET A 11 26.93 -16.44 7.91
C MET A 11 26.20 -15.75 6.74
N LEU A 12 26.34 -16.26 5.51
CA LEU A 12 25.60 -15.78 4.34
C LEU A 12 24.10 -16.05 4.43
N LEU A 13 23.69 -17.23 4.92
CA LEU A 13 22.27 -17.53 5.16
C LEU A 13 21.69 -16.63 6.25
N ALA A 14 22.42 -16.42 7.34
CA ALA A 14 21.98 -15.55 8.42
C ALA A 14 21.81 -14.08 7.96
N SER A 15 22.74 -13.57 7.13
CA SER A 15 22.64 -12.22 6.58
C SER A 15 21.51 -12.07 5.55
N ALA A 16 21.26 -13.10 4.74
CA ALA A 16 20.14 -13.09 3.79
C ALA A 16 18.78 -13.05 4.50
N VAL A 17 18.62 -13.85 5.57
CA VAL A 17 17.38 -13.88 6.35
C VAL A 17 17.13 -12.55 7.07
N THR A 18 18.15 -11.95 7.68
CA THR A 18 17.99 -10.64 8.33
C THR A 18 17.69 -9.54 7.31
N ALA A 19 18.32 -9.56 6.13
CA ALA A 19 18.01 -8.60 5.06
C ALA A 19 16.56 -8.72 4.56
N LEU A 20 16.03 -9.94 4.42
CA LEU A 20 14.63 -10.19 4.05
C LEU A 20 13.65 -9.67 5.12
N LEU A 21 13.93 -9.92 6.40
CA LEU A 21 13.09 -9.44 7.51
C LEU A 21 13.08 -7.91 7.59
N LEU A 22 14.25 -7.27 7.48
CA LEU A 22 14.38 -5.81 7.50
C LEU A 22 13.73 -5.16 6.27
N GLY A 23 13.90 -5.76 5.08
CA GLY A 23 13.27 -5.29 3.85
C GLY A 23 11.73 -5.41 3.89
N GLY A 24 11.21 -6.45 4.53
CA GLY A 24 9.76 -6.63 4.74
C GLY A 24 9.14 -5.52 5.60
N CYS A 25 9.81 -5.11 6.67
CA CYS A 25 9.33 -4.01 7.51
C CYS A 25 9.34 -2.65 6.78
N ALA A 26 10.37 -2.36 5.98
CA ALA A 26 10.46 -1.11 5.22
C ALA A 26 9.39 -0.99 4.11
N GLN A 27 8.95 -2.12 3.55
CA GLN A 27 7.86 -2.17 2.56
C GLN A 27 6.50 -1.81 3.20
N PHE A 28 6.33 -2.09 4.50
CA PHE A 28 5.09 -1.81 5.21
C PHE A 28 4.88 -0.31 5.43
N GLU A 29 5.95 0.44 5.79
CA GLU A 29 5.88 1.90 5.92
C GLU A 29 5.47 2.59 4.61
N ARG A 30 5.94 2.11 3.46
CA ARG A 30 5.55 2.66 2.14
C ARG A 30 4.10 2.39 1.76
N ASN A 31 3.44 1.43 2.42
CA ASN A 31 2.01 1.15 2.24
C ASN A 31 1.19 1.61 3.46
N THR A 32 1.75 2.43 4.35
CA THR A 32 0.90 3.13 5.31
C THR A 32 -0.01 4.05 4.51
N PRO A 33 -1.34 3.92 4.63
CA PRO A 33 -2.23 4.91 4.04
C PRO A 33 -1.78 6.26 4.58
N GLN A 34 -1.45 7.22 3.70
CA GLN A 34 -1.26 8.61 4.13
C GLN A 34 -2.40 8.95 5.08
N ALA A 35 -2.06 9.46 6.27
CA ALA A 35 -3.02 9.81 7.30
C ALA A 35 -4.24 10.44 6.63
N ALA A 36 -5.38 9.74 6.71
CA ALA A 36 -6.59 10.16 6.05
C ALA A 36 -6.87 11.58 6.53
N VAL A 37 -6.77 12.52 5.59
CA VAL A 37 -7.05 13.93 5.90
C VAL A 37 -8.49 13.97 6.38
N ASP A 38 -8.75 14.67 7.48
CA ASP A 38 -10.09 14.77 8.04
C ASP A 38 -10.99 15.58 7.09
N ASP A 39 -11.63 14.89 6.16
CA ASP A 39 -12.50 15.48 5.15
C ASP A 39 -13.65 16.27 5.78
N ASP A 40 -14.11 15.87 6.98
CA ASP A 40 -15.11 16.62 7.72
C ASP A 40 -14.60 17.99 8.18
N ALA A 41 -13.37 18.06 8.68
CA ALA A 41 -12.75 19.34 9.04
C ALA A 41 -12.60 20.26 7.81
N ILE A 42 -12.27 19.69 6.65
CA ILE A 42 -12.19 20.45 5.39
C ILE A 42 -13.58 20.95 4.99
N CYS A 43 -14.57 20.07 4.96
CA CYS A 43 -15.89 20.39 4.42
C CYS A 43 -16.71 21.31 5.33
N ARG A 44 -16.40 21.38 6.63
CA ARG A 44 -16.96 22.39 7.54
C ARG A 44 -16.66 23.84 7.13
N ALA A 45 -15.60 24.09 6.35
CA ALA A 45 -15.33 25.42 5.81
C ALA A 45 -16.27 25.83 4.67
N GLN A 46 -16.96 24.87 4.03
CA GLN A 46 -17.90 25.13 2.94
C GLN A 46 -19.35 25.31 3.41
N GLY A 47 -19.68 24.80 4.60
CA GLY A 47 -20.99 24.96 5.20
C GLY A 47 -21.18 24.07 6.42
N GLU A 48 -22.30 24.28 7.12
CA GLU A 48 -22.69 23.41 8.23
C GLU A 48 -23.00 21.99 7.75
N ARG A 49 -22.89 21.01 8.65
CA ARG A 49 -23.18 19.60 8.34
C ARG A 49 -24.62 19.48 7.81
N GLY A 50 -24.77 18.75 6.70
CA GLY A 50 -26.07 18.55 6.05
C GLY A 50 -26.51 19.68 5.11
N SER A 51 -25.79 20.80 5.07
CA SER A 51 -26.00 21.81 4.03
C SER A 51 -25.59 21.28 2.66
N SER A 52 -26.25 21.76 1.60
CA SER A 52 -25.91 21.40 0.22
C SER A 52 -24.41 21.58 -0.11
N PRO A 53 -23.73 22.69 0.26
CA PRO A 53 -22.30 22.83 -0.03
C PRO A 53 -21.41 21.87 0.77
N TYR A 54 -21.77 21.55 2.02
CA TYR A 54 -21.05 20.54 2.81
C TYR A 54 -21.14 19.14 2.17
N VAL A 55 -22.34 18.73 1.76
CA VAL A 55 -22.56 17.40 1.14
C VAL A 55 -21.84 17.30 -0.21
N ALA A 56 -21.82 18.38 -1.00
CA ALA A 56 -21.08 18.43 -2.25
C ALA A 56 -19.56 18.24 -2.02
N CYS A 57 -19.00 18.95 -1.03
CA CYS A 57 -17.59 18.80 -0.66
C CYS A 57 -17.24 17.36 -0.25
N MET A 58 -18.05 16.76 0.62
CA MET A 58 -17.84 15.38 1.07
C MET A 58 -17.83 14.41 -0.10
N LYS A 59 -18.80 14.54 -1.02
CA LYS A 59 -18.87 13.70 -2.23
C LYS A 59 -17.62 13.86 -3.11
N ASP A 60 -17.16 15.08 -3.34
CA ASP A 60 -15.98 15.32 -4.18
C ASP A 60 -14.71 14.75 -3.55
N ARG A 61 -14.59 14.79 -2.22
CA ARG A 61 -13.50 14.15 -1.47
C ARG A 61 -13.57 12.63 -1.53
N ASP A 62 -14.74 12.03 -1.35
CA ASP A 62 -14.95 10.58 -1.51
C ASP A 62 -14.56 10.10 -2.91
N VAL A 63 -14.94 10.84 -3.96
CA VAL A 63 -14.57 10.52 -5.35
C VAL A 63 -13.05 10.63 -5.54
N ALA A 64 -12.41 11.66 -5.00
CA ALA A 64 -10.97 11.83 -5.10
C ALA A 64 -10.20 10.72 -4.37
N ALA A 65 -10.64 10.34 -3.16
CA ALA A 65 -10.09 9.23 -2.39
C ALA A 65 -10.24 7.90 -3.15
N SER A 66 -11.42 7.66 -3.71
CA SER A 66 -11.70 6.46 -4.51
C SER A 66 -10.81 6.36 -5.73
N ARG A 67 -10.54 7.48 -6.44
CA ARG A 67 -9.62 7.47 -7.59
C ARG A 67 -8.17 7.19 -7.19
N GLY A 68 -7.68 7.80 -6.12
CA GLY A 68 -6.31 7.60 -5.64
C GLY A 68 -6.03 6.17 -5.15
N GLY A 69 -7.00 5.56 -4.46
CA GLY A 69 -6.88 4.19 -3.92
C GLY A 69 -7.23 3.09 -4.92
N ASN A 70 -8.34 3.23 -5.65
CA ASN A 70 -8.82 2.17 -6.54
C ASN A 70 -7.89 1.96 -7.72
N GLU A 71 -7.24 2.99 -8.28
CA GLU A 71 -6.41 2.74 -9.46
C GLU A 71 -5.25 1.77 -9.20
N ARG A 72 -4.68 1.79 -8.00
CA ARG A 72 -3.60 0.86 -7.65
C ARG A 72 -4.13 -0.56 -7.43
N ILE A 73 -5.26 -0.68 -6.74
CA ILE A 73 -5.93 -1.95 -6.47
C ILE A 73 -6.44 -2.56 -7.79
N GLU A 74 -7.09 -1.78 -8.64
CA GLU A 74 -7.59 -2.19 -9.95
C GLU A 74 -6.46 -2.66 -10.86
N ARG A 75 -5.33 -1.92 -10.90
CA ARG A 75 -4.13 -2.36 -11.64
C ARG A 75 -3.59 -3.69 -11.11
N ALA A 76 -3.55 -3.88 -9.78
CA ALA A 76 -3.10 -5.13 -9.18
C ALA A 76 -4.04 -6.31 -9.51
N HIS A 77 -5.36 -6.11 -9.44
CA HIS A 77 -6.35 -7.11 -9.82
C HIS A 77 -6.25 -7.48 -11.30
N ARG A 78 -6.09 -6.48 -12.17
CA ARG A 78 -5.89 -6.71 -13.60
C ARG A 78 -4.65 -7.53 -13.87
N ASN A 79 -3.51 -7.15 -13.28
CA ASN A 79 -2.25 -7.87 -13.45
C ASN A 79 -2.35 -9.32 -12.96
N LEU A 80 -3.02 -9.55 -11.83
CA LEU A 80 -3.26 -10.90 -11.30
C LEU A 80 -4.16 -11.72 -12.24
N ALA A 81 -5.24 -11.12 -12.75
CA ALA A 81 -6.14 -11.79 -13.69
C ALA A 81 -5.42 -12.19 -14.98
N GLU A 82 -4.59 -11.30 -15.54
CA GLU A 82 -3.78 -11.56 -16.73
C GLU A 82 -2.73 -12.67 -16.48
N ASP A 83 -2.12 -12.70 -15.30
CA ASP A 83 -1.17 -13.77 -14.92
C ASP A 83 -1.88 -15.13 -14.82
N MET A 84 -3.05 -15.19 -14.18
CA MET A 84 -3.85 -16.42 -14.12
C MET A 84 -4.32 -16.87 -15.51
N LEU A 85 -4.64 -15.95 -16.41
CA LEU A 85 -5.04 -16.27 -17.78
C LEU A 85 -3.88 -16.84 -18.60
N ASN A 86 -2.69 -16.22 -18.51
CA ASN A 86 -1.54 -16.53 -19.35
C ASN A 86 -0.62 -17.62 -18.78
N ASN A 87 -0.65 -17.87 -17.47
CA ASN A 87 0.15 -18.88 -16.80
C ASN A 87 -0.72 -20.06 -16.26
N ARG A 88 -1.88 -20.28 -16.89
CA ARG A 88 -2.71 -21.48 -16.69
C ARG A 88 -1.98 -22.70 -17.25
N ARG A 89 -1.19 -23.39 -16.41
CA ARG A 89 -0.78 -24.78 -16.67
C ARG A 89 -1.95 -25.72 -16.50
#